data_AF-A0A2N2V2A0-F1
#
_entry.id   AF-A0A2N2V2A0-F1
#
_cell.length_a   1.000
_cell.length_b   1.000
_cell.length_c   1.000
_cell.angle_alpha   90.00
_cell.angle_beta   90.00
_cell.angle_gamma   90.00
#
_symmetry.space_group_name_H-M   'P 1'
#
loop_
_entity.id
_entity.type
_entity.pdbx_description
1 polymer ?
#
loop_
_entity_poly.entity_id
_entity_poly.type
_entity_poly.pdbx_seq_one_letter_code
_entity_poly.pdbx_strand_id
1 'polypeptide(L)'
;MTRSELVSILADRFPQLVRADADLSVSAILDAIAGTLAQGGRIEIRGFGSFSLNHRPARVGRNPKTGEKVSVPVKWTPHFKPGKELRESVDRQAAVTNVPLDLGRMTLASGPAEHQDQIDQWIAAGGVPTTGTIGIGRPVKGAR
;
A
#
# COMPACT_ATOMS: atom_id res chain seq x y z
N MET A 1 3.82 -14.57 -6.88
CA MET A 1 5.03 -14.33 -7.68
C MET A 1 6.12 -15.30 -7.27
N THR A 2 6.60 -16.13 -8.19
CA THR A 2 7.74 -17.05 -8.02
C THR A 2 9.04 -16.43 -8.55
N ARG A 3 10.19 -17.07 -8.30
CA ARG A 3 11.50 -16.63 -8.85
C ARG A 3 11.48 -16.59 -10.39
N SER A 4 10.95 -17.62 -11.03
CA SER A 4 10.89 -17.71 -12.50
C SER A 4 9.98 -16.64 -13.12
N GLU A 5 8.89 -16.28 -12.43
CA GLU A 5 8.02 -15.17 -12.82
C GLU A 5 8.75 -13.83 -12.69
N LEU A 6 9.48 -13.60 -11.59
CA LEU A 6 10.29 -12.39 -11.41
C LEU A 6 11.35 -12.22 -12.50
N VAL A 7 12.04 -13.30 -12.87
CA VAL A 7 13.04 -13.30 -13.96
C VAL A 7 12.39 -12.96 -15.30
N SER A 8 11.21 -13.52 -15.57
CA SER A 8 10.46 -13.21 -16.80
C SER A 8 10.06 -11.75 -16.86
N ILE A 9 9.49 -11.22 -15.76
CA ILE A 9 9.13 -9.79 -15.64
C ILE A 9 10.35 -8.88 -15.86
N LEU A 10 11.52 -9.27 -15.36
CA LEU A 10 12.74 -8.49 -15.50
C LEU A 10 13.24 -8.48 -16.95
N ALA A 11 13.28 -9.64 -17.61
CA ALA A 11 13.67 -9.76 -19.01
C ALA A 11 12.71 -9.01 -19.95
N ASP A 12 11.40 -9.12 -19.71
CA ASP A 12 10.38 -8.44 -20.53
C ASP A 12 10.44 -6.91 -20.37
N ARG A 13 10.78 -6.42 -19.17
CA ARG A 13 10.90 -4.99 -18.88
C ARG A 13 12.16 -4.37 -19.49
N PHE A 14 13.21 -5.16 -19.66
CA PHE A 14 14.51 -4.70 -20.12
C PHE A 14 14.96 -5.53 -21.32
N PRO A 15 14.54 -5.17 -22.55
CA PRO A 15 14.85 -5.92 -23.76
C PRO A 15 16.34 -6.15 -24.03
N GLN A 16 17.20 -5.30 -23.44
CA GLN A 16 18.65 -5.42 -23.50
C GLN A 16 19.23 -6.51 -22.58
N LEU A 17 18.47 -7.01 -21.61
CA LEU A 17 18.90 -8.10 -20.73
C LEU A 17 18.51 -9.44 -21.36
N VAL A 18 19.49 -10.30 -21.56
CA VAL A 18 19.21 -11.70 -21.89
C VAL A 18 18.61 -12.37 -20.64
N ARG A 19 17.70 -13.33 -20.83
CA ARG A 19 17.04 -14.03 -19.72
C ARG A 19 18.01 -14.64 -18.71
N ALA A 20 19.18 -15.11 -19.17
CA ALA A 20 20.23 -15.61 -18.30
C ALA A 20 20.80 -14.53 -17.37
N ASP A 21 21.02 -13.32 -17.87
CA ASP A 21 21.51 -12.19 -17.07
C ASP A 21 20.47 -11.72 -16.06
N ALA A 22 19.18 -11.75 -16.43
CA ALA A 22 18.08 -11.50 -15.50
C ALA A 22 18.05 -12.55 -14.37
N ASP A 23 18.26 -13.82 -14.69
CA ASP A 23 18.34 -14.90 -13.69
C ASP A 23 19.52 -14.72 -12.74
N LEU A 24 20.71 -14.45 -13.29
CA LEU A 24 21.92 -14.16 -12.53
C LEU A 24 21.75 -12.95 -11.61
N SER A 25 21.12 -11.88 -12.11
CA SER A 25 20.86 -10.67 -11.33
C SER A 25 19.94 -10.95 -10.15
N VAL A 26 18.86 -11.71 -10.36
CA VAL A 26 17.94 -12.10 -9.27
C VAL A 26 18.67 -12.97 -8.23
N SER A 27 19.47 -13.95 -8.66
CA SER A 27 20.28 -14.74 -7.74
C SER A 27 21.22 -13.87 -6.92
N ALA A 28 22.02 -13.01 -7.58
CA ALA A 28 23.00 -12.17 -6.93
C ALA A 28 22.38 -11.27 -5.85
N ILE A 29 21.19 -10.71 -6.11
CA ILE A 29 20.47 -9.88 -5.13
C ILE A 29 20.04 -10.71 -3.92
N LEU A 30 19.45 -11.89 -4.15
CA LEU A 30 18.97 -12.76 -3.05
C LEU A 30 20.14 -13.27 -2.20
N ASP A 31 21.24 -13.67 -2.85
CA ASP A 31 22.46 -14.14 -2.20
C ASP A 31 23.13 -13.03 -1.39
N ALA A 32 23.18 -11.81 -1.92
CA ALA A 32 23.72 -10.65 -1.19
C ALA A 32 22.91 -10.32 0.07
N ILE A 33 21.57 -10.39 0.01
CA ILE A 33 20.70 -10.19 1.17
C ILE A 33 20.94 -11.31 2.20
N ALA A 34 20.94 -12.57 1.76
CA ALA A 34 21.14 -13.72 2.64
C ALA A 34 22.52 -13.69 3.32
N GLY A 35 23.58 -13.42 2.56
CA GLY A 35 24.95 -13.32 3.05
C GLY A 35 25.12 -12.18 4.06
N THR A 36 24.56 -11.00 3.78
CA THR A 36 24.63 -9.86 4.70
C THR A 36 23.91 -10.17 6.02
N LEU A 37 22.74 -10.81 5.98
CA LEU A 37 22.03 -11.23 7.19
C LEU A 37 22.81 -12.31 7.96
N ALA A 38 23.39 -13.29 7.28
CA ALA A 38 24.18 -14.34 7.92
C ALA A 38 25.38 -13.78 8.70
N GLN A 39 25.93 -12.65 8.27
CA GLN A 39 27.04 -11.96 8.93
C GLN A 39 26.59 -11.03 10.08
N GLY A 40 25.30 -10.98 10.41
CA GLY A 40 24.81 -10.04 11.43
C GLY A 40 24.44 -8.65 10.90
N GLY A 41 24.59 -8.44 9.60
CA GLY A 41 24.37 -7.14 8.96
C GLY A 41 22.90 -6.73 8.85
N ARG A 42 22.71 -5.45 8.52
CA ARG A 42 21.40 -4.85 8.22
C ARG A 42 21.40 -4.34 6.79
N ILE A 43 20.32 -4.60 6.05
CA ILE A 43 20.11 -4.13 4.68
C ILE A 43 18.98 -3.11 4.69
N GLU A 44 19.17 -1.99 4.01
CA GLU A 44 18.14 -0.98 3.79
C GLU A 44 18.02 -0.67 2.30
N ILE A 45 16.81 -0.85 1.77
CA ILE A 45 16.47 -0.54 0.38
C ILE A 45 15.44 0.58 0.43
N ARG A 46 15.87 1.81 0.11
CA ARG A 46 15.01 3.01 0.14
C ARG A 46 13.75 2.76 -0.71
N GLY A 47 12.61 3.17 -0.18
CA GLY A 47 11.29 2.95 -0.79
C GLY A 47 10.71 1.55 -0.60
N PHE A 48 11.54 0.52 -0.42
CA PHE A 48 11.06 -0.85 -0.24
C PHE A 48 10.96 -1.24 1.24
N GLY A 49 12.04 -1.10 2.00
CA GLY A 49 12.09 -1.50 3.42
C GLY A 49 13.48 -1.85 3.91
N SER A 50 13.54 -2.53 5.05
CA SER A 50 14.80 -2.98 5.64
C SER A 50 14.73 -4.42 6.14
N PHE A 51 15.85 -5.13 6.00
CA PHE A 51 16.06 -6.46 6.52
C PHE A 51 17.04 -6.39 7.69
N SER A 52 16.69 -7.04 8.79
CA SER A 52 17.51 -7.10 10.00
C SER A 52 17.34 -8.47 10.65
N LEU A 53 18.33 -8.90 11.41
CA LEU A 53 18.14 -10.03 12.31
C LEU A 53 17.49 -9.59 13.62
N ASN A 54 16.62 -10.45 14.14
CA ASN A 54 16.07 -10.32 15.48
C ASN A 54 16.68 -11.40 16.39
N HIS A 55 17.26 -10.97 17.50
CA HIS A 55 17.82 -11.87 18.52
C HIS A 55 16.71 -12.35 19.44
N ARG A 56 16.56 -13.67 19.56
CA ARG A 56 15.65 -14.27 20.55
C ARG A 56 16.48 -15.00 21.59
N PRO A 57 16.58 -14.49 22.84
CA PRO A 57 17.37 -15.12 23.87
C PRO A 57 16.77 -16.49 24.24
N ALA A 58 17.64 -17.36 24.76
CA ALA A 58 17.22 -18.64 25.30
C ALA A 58 16.21 -18.43 26.44
N ARG A 59 15.18 -19.27 26.48
CA ARG A 59 14.13 -19.21 27.51
C ARG A 59 13.54 -20.57 27.78
N VAL A 60 12.88 -20.73 28.92
CA VAL A 60 12.10 -21.94 29.21
C VAL A 60 10.68 -21.72 28.70
N GLY A 61 10.28 -22.51 27.71
CA GLY A 61 8.91 -22.59 27.21
C GLY A 61 8.12 -23.71 27.88
N ARG A 62 6.87 -23.87 27.45
CA ARG A 62 6.05 -25.03 27.78
C ARG A 62 5.57 -25.71 26.52
N ASN A 63 5.53 -27.04 26.53
CA ASN A 63 4.90 -27.79 25.46
C ASN A 63 3.39 -27.51 25.47
N PRO A 64 2.79 -26.99 24.37
CA PRO A 64 1.36 -26.70 24.32
C PRO A 64 0.47 -27.93 24.55
N LYS A 65 0.99 -29.14 24.27
CA LYS A 65 0.25 -30.40 24.41
C LYS A 65 0.38 -31.03 25.80
N THR A 66 1.56 -31.00 26.42
CA THR A 66 1.84 -31.70 27.69
C THR A 66 2.02 -30.78 28.90
N GLY A 67 2.23 -29.48 28.68
CA GLY A 67 2.50 -28.51 29.75
C GLY A 67 3.90 -28.58 30.36
N GLU A 68 4.71 -29.57 29.96
CA GLU A 68 6.08 -29.76 30.44
C GLU A 68 6.98 -28.60 30.05
N LYS A 69 7.96 -28.31 30.91
CA LYS A 69 8.97 -27.27 30.66
C LYS A 69 9.95 -27.76 29.59
N VAL A 70 10.15 -26.95 28.55
CA VAL A 70 11.09 -27.25 27.47
C VAL A 70 12.06 -26.09 27.31
N SER A 71 13.35 -26.38 27.22
CA SER A 71 14.36 -25.36 26.92
C SER A 71 14.26 -24.92 25.46
N VAL A 72 14.07 -23.62 25.23
CA VAL A 72 14.09 -23.01 23.90
C VAL A 72 15.45 -22.36 23.72
N PRO A 73 16.29 -22.84 22.78
CA PRO A 73 17.62 -22.29 22.57
C PRO A 73 17.56 -20.86 22.02
N VAL A 74 18.69 -20.16 22.11
CA VAL A 74 18.88 -18.87 21.45
C VAL A 74 18.71 -19.04 19.94
N LYS A 75 18.04 -18.08 19.30
CA LYS A 75 17.84 -18.10 17.85
C LYS A 75 17.84 -16.70 17.26
N TRP A 76 18.47 -16.58 16.10
CA TRP A 76 18.36 -15.41 15.24
C TRP A 76 17.29 -15.66 14.18
N THR A 77 16.41 -14.68 13.96
CA THR A 77 15.38 -14.76 12.93
C THR A 77 15.44 -13.54 12.02
N PRO A 78 15.50 -13.69 10.69
CA PRO A 78 15.33 -12.58 9.77
C PRO A 78 14.00 -11.86 10.01
N HIS A 79 14.03 -10.54 9.90
CA HIS A 79 12.88 -9.67 10.04
C HIS A 79 12.90 -8.63 8.94
N PHE A 80 11.80 -8.52 8.20
CA PHE A 80 11.60 -7.47 7.21
C PHE A 80 10.68 -6.39 7.79
N LYS A 81 11.14 -5.13 7.76
CA LYS A 81 10.32 -3.96 8.05
C LYS A 81 9.98 -3.29 6.71
N PRO A 82 8.73 -3.33 6.24
CA PRO A 82 8.36 -2.62 5.02
C PRO A 82 8.62 -1.12 5.16
N GLY A 83 8.92 -0.45 4.06
CA GLY A 83 9.09 1.01 3.98
C GLY A 83 7.74 1.74 3.97
N LYS A 84 7.77 3.07 4.07
CA LYS A 84 6.56 3.91 3.95
C LYS A 84 5.93 3.75 2.57
N GLU A 85 6.72 3.92 1.51
CA GLU A 85 6.26 3.86 0.12
C GLU A 85 5.64 2.50 -0.23
N LEU A 86 6.25 1.39 0.22
CA LEU A 86 5.68 0.05 0.03
C LEU A 86 4.31 -0.11 0.73
N ARG A 87 4.18 0.31 2.00
CA ARG A 87 2.89 0.26 2.72
C ARG A 87 1.83 1.08 2.00
N GLU A 88 2.14 2.33 1.67
CA GLU A 88 1.21 3.23 0.99
C GLU A 88 0.80 2.70 -0.40
N SER A 89 1.70 2.06 -1.14
CA SER A 89 1.37 1.44 -2.43
C SER A 89 0.36 0.31 -2.28
N VAL A 90 0.54 -0.54 -1.25
CA VAL A 90 -0.36 -1.66 -0.97
C VAL A 90 -1.72 -1.15 -0.46
N ASP A 91 -1.72 -0.18 0.46
CA ASP A 91 -2.95 0.38 1.03
C ASP A 91 -3.80 1.07 -0.05
N ARG A 92 -3.17 1.83 -0.96
CA ARG A 92 -3.88 2.44 -2.11
C ARG A 92 -4.52 1.40 -3.01
N GLN A 93 -3.82 0.31 -3.31
CA GLN A 93 -4.34 -0.77 -4.17
C GLN A 93 -5.49 -1.53 -3.49
N ALA A 94 -5.40 -1.76 -2.18
CA ALA A 94 -6.47 -2.37 -1.41
C ALA A 94 -7.72 -1.48 -1.39
N ALA A 95 -7.56 -0.16 -1.26
CA ALA A 95 -8.67 0.80 -1.29
C ALA A 95 -9.38 0.84 -2.65
N VAL A 96 -8.66 0.70 -3.77
CA VAL A 96 -9.26 0.64 -5.11
C VAL A 96 -9.99 -0.70 -5.35
N THR A 97 -9.47 -1.80 -4.82
CA THR A 97 -10.03 -3.15 -5.03
C THR A 97 -11.26 -3.42 -4.14
N ASN A 98 -11.36 -2.76 -2.99
CA ASN A 98 -12.46 -2.92 -2.04
C ASN A 98 -13.51 -1.80 -2.10
N VAL A 99 -13.63 -1.07 -3.21
CA VAL A 99 -14.82 -0.24 -3.44
C VAL A 99 -15.96 -1.17 -3.81
N PRO A 100 -17.00 -1.36 -2.96
CA PRO A 100 -18.21 -2.01 -3.42
C PRO A 100 -18.75 -1.13 -4.56
N LEU A 101 -19.04 -1.73 -5.71
CA LEU A 101 -19.82 -1.09 -6.76
C LEU A 101 -21.26 -0.90 -6.25
N ASP A 102 -21.46 -0.05 -5.23
CA ASP A 102 -22.76 0.55 -4.98
C ASP A 102 -22.90 1.78 -5.87
N LEU A 103 -22.92 1.50 -7.17
CA LEU A 103 -23.54 2.36 -8.18
C LEU A 103 -24.77 1.64 -8.70
N GLY A 104 -25.63 1.23 -7.77
CA GLY A 104 -26.93 0.64 -8.04
C GLY A 104 -28.05 1.66 -7.83
N ARG A 105 -28.52 2.25 -8.94
CA ARG A 105 -29.81 2.98 -9.13
C ARG A 105 -29.84 4.47 -8.79
N MET A 106 -29.22 5.28 -9.64
CA MET A 106 -29.94 6.45 -10.19
C MET A 106 -30.75 5.93 -11.38
N THR A 107 -32.02 5.63 -11.11
CA THR A 107 -33.05 5.39 -12.13
C THR A 107 -33.07 6.60 -13.06
N LEU A 108 -32.85 6.38 -14.36
CA LEU A 108 -33.19 7.34 -15.40
C LEU A 108 -34.72 7.50 -15.38
N ALA A 109 -35.19 8.53 -14.67
CA ALA A 109 -36.55 9.05 -14.85
C ALA A 109 -36.52 10.02 -16.02
N SER A 110 -37.13 9.62 -17.11
CA SER A 110 -37.38 10.39 -18.31
C SER A 110 -38.38 11.53 -18.02
N GLY A 111 -37.89 12.77 -17.83
CA GLY A 111 -38.54 14.09 -18.05
C GLY A 111 -39.85 14.46 -17.29
N PRO A 112 -40.36 15.71 -17.38
CA PRO A 112 -39.82 16.91 -18.05
C PRO A 112 -39.67 18.17 -17.13
N ALA A 113 -38.96 19.16 -17.65
CA ALA A 113 -39.02 20.61 -17.38
C ALA A 113 -39.83 21.15 -16.18
N GLU A 114 -39.21 21.33 -15.00
CA GLU A 114 -39.79 22.17 -13.92
C GLU A 114 -38.76 23.07 -13.21
N HIS A 115 -37.51 23.12 -13.68
CA HIS A 115 -36.43 23.87 -13.01
C HIS A 115 -36.17 25.27 -13.60
N GLN A 116 -36.87 25.65 -14.67
CA GLN A 116 -36.75 26.98 -15.26
C GLN A 116 -37.75 27.97 -14.64
N ASP A 117 -38.98 27.52 -14.34
CA ASP A 117 -40.03 28.35 -13.73
C ASP A 117 -39.64 28.92 -12.37
N GLN A 118 -38.84 28.19 -11.60
CA GLN A 118 -38.41 28.61 -10.26
C GLN A 118 -37.30 29.68 -10.32
N ILE A 119 -36.46 29.64 -11.35
CA ILE A 119 -35.45 30.67 -11.64
C ILE A 119 -36.14 31.92 -12.19
N ASP A 120 -37.10 31.75 -13.08
CA ASP A 120 -37.88 32.86 -13.65
C ASP A 120 -38.77 33.54 -12.59
N GLN A 121 -39.36 32.79 -11.65
CA GLN A 121 -40.08 33.35 -10.50
C GLN A 121 -39.16 34.12 -9.54
N TRP A 122 -37.91 33.70 -9.36
CA TRP A 122 -36.94 34.38 -8.51
C TRP A 122 -36.41 35.67 -9.15
N ILE A 123 -36.19 35.66 -10.48
CA ILE A 123 -35.84 36.87 -11.26
C ILE A 123 -37.03 37.86 -11.29
N ALA A 124 -38.26 37.39 -11.45
CA ALA A 124 -39.47 38.22 -11.40
C ALA A 124 -39.71 38.85 -10.00
N ALA A 125 -39.18 38.23 -8.93
CA ALA A 125 -39.20 38.76 -7.57
C ALA A 125 -38.01 39.70 -7.25
N GLY A 126 -37.16 40.03 -8.23
CA GLY A 126 -36.06 40.99 -8.10
C GLY A 126 -34.71 40.42 -7.66
N GLY A 127 -34.52 39.09 -7.72
CA GLY A 127 -33.24 38.45 -7.44
C GLY A 127 -32.22 38.64 -8.56
N VAL A 128 -31.00 39.09 -8.24
CA VAL A 128 -29.88 39.21 -9.20
C VAL A 128 -28.82 38.16 -8.87
N PRO A 129 -28.42 37.29 -9.81
CA PRO A 129 -27.36 36.32 -9.56
C PRO A 129 -25.97 36.96 -9.59
N THR A 130 -25.23 36.89 -8.49
CA THR A 130 -23.83 37.30 -8.41
C THR A 130 -22.91 36.16 -8.85
N THR A 131 -22.21 36.37 -9.96
CA THR A 131 -21.10 35.52 -10.40
C THR A 131 -19.84 35.97 -9.66
N GLY A 132 -19.20 35.11 -8.85
CA GLY A 132 -17.98 35.51 -8.16
C GLY A 132 -17.26 34.45 -7.32
N THR A 133 -16.21 33.89 -7.92
CA THR A 133 -14.86 33.66 -7.36
C THR A 133 -14.62 32.54 -6.34
N ILE A 134 -13.78 31.61 -6.82
CA ILE A 134 -13.05 30.57 -6.11
C ILE A 134 -12.17 31.18 -5.00
N GLY A 135 -12.44 30.79 -3.75
CA GLY A 135 -11.66 31.19 -2.57
C GLY A 135 -11.24 29.98 -1.74
N ILE A 136 -10.00 29.56 -1.94
CA ILE A 136 -9.22 28.65 -1.09
C ILE A 136 -9.08 29.20 0.34
N GLY A 137 -9.49 28.42 1.35
CA GLY A 137 -9.27 28.74 2.76
C GLY A 137 -9.46 27.52 3.68
N ARG A 138 -8.34 27.00 4.21
CA ARG A 138 -8.28 26.00 5.31
C ARG A 138 -7.98 26.75 6.64
N PRO A 139 -8.00 26.10 7.82
CA PRO A 139 -8.98 26.30 8.89
C PRO A 139 -8.39 27.00 10.15
N VAL A 140 -9.25 27.41 11.09
CA VAL A 140 -8.85 27.61 12.49
C VAL A 140 -9.82 26.90 13.43
N LYS A 141 -9.27 25.95 14.19
CA LYS A 141 -9.88 25.31 15.35
C LYS A 141 -10.03 26.33 16.47
N GLY A 142 -11.20 26.36 17.09
CA GLY A 142 -11.44 27.01 18.37
C GLY A 142 -12.73 26.48 18.98
N ALA A 143 -12.66 25.28 19.58
CA ALA A 143 -13.72 24.77 20.45
C ALA A 143 -13.28 24.99 21.90
N ARG A 144 -14.11 25.74 22.65
CA ARG A 144 -14.26 25.57 24.09
C ARG A 144 -15.23 24.43 24.35
#